data_AF-A0A8J7Y5G5-F1
#
_entry.id   AF-A0A8J7Y5G5-F1
#
_cell.length_a   1.000
_cell.length_b   1.000
_cell.length_c   1.000
_cell.angle_alpha   90.00
_cell.angle_beta   90.00
_cell.angle_gamma   90.00
#
_symmetry.space_group_name_H-M   'P 1'
#
loop_
_entity.id
_entity.type
_entity.pdbx_description
1 polymer ?
#
loop_
_entity_poly.entity_id
_entity_poly.type
_entity_poly.pdbx_seq_one_letter_code
_entity_poly.pdbx_strand_id
1 'polypeptide(L)'
;MDILKVCAAAVVVIILIQAGLFFPTTKIAEEPACIEKVEISYEVVYFPGADEKHYTITRENGEYHSDTGEDINPEQIQYLMASLTDLYEVEEFETSYDGHIIFDFYPYFEVTITSTPGKIVLGSHSSFHCFIPWNVDFYGRKFVQFNGKIPSALFKILVELDDYWKNHGIRDYDKIARWGCYSPIVPEYHVEEDFSPYFPHSGSAISPEARVGARHVKWKRDVGFYLGDPILADGSVFFTNSRTVTCIHSKTGKTLWNHTAKGRIPLSHGSHQYVQYRDGYLIVSTENGVTCLDADSGTVLWDIDTLPVADAPVYHAGSLLMGVERNTVVDLLC
;
A
#
# COMPACT_ATOMS: atom_id res chain seq x y z
N MET A 1 18.67 -72.70 -8.90
CA MET A 1 17.75 -71.91 -9.74
C MET A 1 17.45 -70.62 -8.99
N ASP A 2 18.40 -69.72 -9.14
CA ASP A 2 18.44 -68.25 -9.07
C ASP A 2 17.65 -67.45 -8.02
N ILE A 3 18.46 -66.87 -7.13
CA ILE A 3 18.35 -65.57 -6.45
C ILE A 3 18.76 -64.47 -7.45
N LEU A 4 18.27 -63.23 -7.25
CA LEU A 4 18.58 -61.92 -7.91
C LEU A 4 17.56 -61.38 -8.93
N LYS A 5 16.86 -60.30 -8.52
CA LYS A 5 16.60 -59.12 -9.36
C LYS A 5 16.75 -57.84 -8.52
N VAL A 6 18.01 -57.46 -8.32
CA VAL A 6 18.45 -56.07 -8.14
C VAL A 6 19.12 -55.71 -9.47
N CYS A 7 18.69 -54.64 -10.14
CA CYS A 7 19.44 -54.08 -11.26
C CYS A 7 19.50 -52.56 -11.11
N ALA A 8 20.65 -52.11 -10.63
CA ALA A 8 21.23 -50.81 -10.94
C ALA A 8 21.64 -50.76 -12.42
N ALA A 9 21.65 -49.56 -13.01
CA ALA A 9 22.58 -49.23 -14.07
C ALA A 9 22.74 -47.70 -14.17
N ALA A 10 23.78 -47.20 -13.51
CA ALA A 10 24.50 -46.02 -13.98
C ALA A 10 25.13 -46.38 -15.34
N VAL A 11 24.94 -45.53 -16.35
CA VAL A 11 25.74 -45.57 -17.59
C VAL A 11 26.28 -44.17 -17.85
N VAL A 12 27.62 -44.13 -17.76
CA VAL A 12 28.55 -43.11 -18.21
C VAL A 12 28.25 -42.65 -19.64
N VAL A 13 28.18 -41.35 -19.86
CA VAL A 13 28.48 -40.75 -21.18
C VAL A 13 29.47 -39.61 -20.97
N ILE A 14 30.76 -39.95 -21.06
CA ILE A 14 31.83 -39.01 -21.40
C ILE A 14 31.96 -39.07 -22.92
N ILE A 15 31.60 -38.00 -23.62
CA ILE A 15 32.12 -37.69 -24.95
C ILE A 15 32.55 -36.22 -24.93
N LEU A 16 33.87 -36.02 -25.00
CA LEU A 16 34.52 -34.74 -25.28
C LEU A 16 34.24 -34.32 -26.71
N ILE A 17 33.62 -33.15 -26.92
CA ILE A 17 33.79 -32.34 -28.13
C ILE A 17 34.14 -30.93 -27.69
N GLN A 18 35.30 -30.48 -28.15
CA GLN A 18 35.88 -29.16 -27.92
C GLN A 18 35.06 -28.03 -28.56
N ALA A 19 35.30 -26.84 -28.00
CA ALA A 19 34.97 -25.51 -28.50
C ALA A 19 33.55 -24.99 -28.22
N GLY A 20 33.47 -24.21 -27.14
CA GLY A 20 32.50 -23.13 -26.97
C GLY A 20 31.07 -23.56 -26.67
N LEU A 21 30.78 -23.91 -25.42
CA LEU A 21 29.40 -24.12 -24.98
C LEU A 21 29.16 -23.50 -23.61
N PHE A 22 28.41 -22.39 -23.64
CA PHE A 22 27.25 -22.11 -22.79
C PHE A 22 27.20 -22.94 -21.51
N PHE A 23 27.42 -22.29 -20.37
CA PHE A 23 26.91 -22.80 -19.11
C PHE A 23 25.41 -23.01 -19.28
N PRO A 24 24.87 -24.22 -19.07
CA PRO A 24 23.44 -24.36 -18.94
C PRO A 24 23.07 -23.58 -17.68
N THR A 25 22.36 -22.48 -17.84
CA THR A 25 21.52 -21.94 -16.78
C THR A 25 20.49 -23.01 -16.49
N THR A 26 20.85 -23.96 -15.62
CA THR A 26 19.87 -24.81 -14.97
C THR A 26 18.96 -23.86 -14.20
N LYS A 27 17.84 -23.50 -14.83
CA LYS A 27 16.63 -23.12 -14.11
C LYS A 27 16.40 -24.23 -13.10
N ILE A 28 16.75 -23.98 -11.85
CA ILE A 28 16.24 -24.77 -10.74
C ILE A 28 14.76 -24.38 -10.64
N ALA A 29 13.96 -24.99 -11.50
CA ALA A 29 12.54 -25.16 -11.29
C ALA A 29 12.35 -26.55 -10.67
N GLU A 30 12.96 -26.74 -9.51
CA GLU A 30 12.68 -27.87 -8.63
C GLU A 30 11.50 -27.47 -7.74
N GLU A 31 10.68 -28.44 -7.34
CA GLU A 31 9.53 -28.23 -6.44
C GLU A 31 9.88 -27.26 -5.31
N PRO A 32 8.96 -26.36 -4.88
CA PRO A 32 9.29 -25.37 -3.86
C PRO A 32 9.86 -26.10 -2.65
N ALA A 33 11.11 -25.78 -2.31
CA ALA A 33 11.81 -26.38 -1.18
C ALA A 33 10.86 -26.39 0.02
N CYS A 34 10.59 -27.57 0.55
CA CYS A 34 9.70 -27.69 1.69
C CYS A 34 10.31 -26.91 2.86
N ILE A 35 9.62 -25.85 3.29
CA ILE A 35 10.08 -25.05 4.43
C ILE A 35 9.78 -25.83 5.71
N GLU A 36 10.83 -26.24 6.40
CA GLU A 36 10.74 -27.07 7.61
C GLU A 36 10.62 -26.20 8.85
N LYS A 37 11.31 -25.05 8.86
CA LYS A 37 11.38 -24.14 10.01
C LYS A 37 11.64 -22.71 9.54
N VAL A 38 11.01 -21.74 10.20
CA VAL A 38 11.31 -20.31 10.04
C VAL A 38 11.62 -19.75 11.43
N GLU A 39 12.81 -19.18 11.59
CA GLU A 39 13.26 -18.51 12.81
C GLU A 39 13.32 -17.01 12.52
N ILE A 40 12.65 -16.20 13.34
CA ILE A 40 12.59 -14.74 13.18
C ILE A 40 13.15 -14.12 14.45
N SER A 41 14.24 -13.37 14.30
CA SER A 41 14.85 -12.59 15.37
C SER A 41 14.87 -11.13 14.97
N TYR A 42 14.53 -10.24 15.90
CA TYR A 42 14.84 -8.83 15.73
C TYR A 42 15.19 -8.14 17.03
N GLU A 43 16.08 -7.16 16.92
CA GLU A 43 16.44 -6.22 17.97
C GLU A 43 16.12 -4.81 17.46
N VAL A 44 15.44 -4.01 18.26
CA VAL A 44 15.14 -2.61 17.96
C VAL A 44 15.71 -1.78 19.09
N VAL A 45 16.87 -1.15 18.83
CA VAL A 45 17.52 -0.27 19.80
C VAL A 45 17.00 1.16 19.60
N TYR A 46 16.50 1.77 20.68
CA TYR A 46 16.01 3.16 20.71
C TYR A 46 16.50 3.84 21.97
N PHE A 47 17.06 5.04 21.91
CA PHE A 47 17.70 5.60 23.10
C PHE A 47 16.70 6.25 24.09
N PRO A 48 16.68 5.87 25.40
CA PRO A 48 17.38 4.75 26.03
C PRO A 48 16.51 3.47 26.09
N GLY A 49 17.00 2.36 25.53
CA GLY A 49 16.22 1.12 25.43
C GLY A 49 16.59 0.23 24.25
N ALA A 50 16.18 -1.02 24.36
CA ALA A 50 16.20 -1.98 23.27
C ALA A 50 15.10 -3.02 23.54
N ASP A 51 14.37 -3.39 22.49
CA ASP A 51 13.48 -4.53 22.50
C ASP A 51 14.08 -5.65 21.66
N GLU A 52 14.12 -6.87 22.19
CA GLU A 52 14.56 -8.05 21.47
C GLU A 52 13.45 -9.09 21.44
N LYS A 53 13.22 -9.70 20.29
CA LYS A 53 12.22 -10.75 20.08
C LYS A 53 12.80 -11.87 19.24
N HIS A 54 12.42 -13.09 19.58
CA HIS A 54 12.74 -14.30 18.86
C HIS A 54 11.50 -15.17 18.74
N TYR A 55 11.25 -15.69 17.55
CA TYR A 55 10.14 -16.59 17.24
C TYR A 55 10.64 -17.78 16.44
N THR A 56 10.08 -18.95 16.71
CA THR A 56 10.30 -20.17 15.95
C THR A 56 8.98 -20.69 15.42
N ILE A 57 8.88 -20.84 14.10
CA ILE A 57 7.74 -21.47 13.42
C ILE A 57 8.23 -22.80 12.84
N THR A 58 7.61 -23.91 13.22
CA THR A 58 7.99 -25.26 12.75
C THR A 58 6.87 -25.90 11.96
N ARG A 59 7.21 -26.60 10.89
CA ARG A 59 6.24 -27.34 10.08
C ARG A 59 6.00 -28.73 10.66
N GLU A 60 4.76 -29.05 11.01
CA GLU A 60 4.34 -30.37 11.47
C GLU A 60 3.10 -30.81 10.68
N ASN A 61 3.12 -32.01 10.08
CA ASN A 61 2.01 -32.56 9.29
C ASN A 61 1.44 -31.66 8.18
N GLY A 62 2.21 -30.66 7.73
CA GLY A 62 1.80 -29.73 6.68
C GLY A 62 1.30 -28.37 7.19
N GLU A 63 1.09 -28.25 8.50
CA GLU A 63 0.72 -27.01 9.19
C GLU A 63 1.97 -26.36 9.82
N TYR A 64 1.88 -25.08 10.15
CA TYR A 64 2.98 -24.32 10.75
C TYR A 64 2.56 -23.81 12.11
N HIS A 65 3.32 -24.19 13.14
CA HIS A 65 3.03 -23.82 14.53
C HIS A 65 4.16 -22.94 15.07
N SER A 66 3.81 -21.82 15.69
CA SER A 66 4.78 -20.97 16.38
C SER A 66 5.06 -21.45 17.81
N ASP A 67 6.20 -21.06 18.34
CA ASP A 67 6.53 -21.17 19.77
C ASP A 67 5.72 -20.22 20.66
N THR A 68 5.00 -19.26 20.07
CA THR A 68 4.00 -18.43 20.77
C THR A 68 2.66 -19.15 20.95
N GLY A 69 2.45 -20.29 20.28
CA GLY A 69 1.22 -21.08 20.32
C GLY A 69 0.18 -20.70 19.25
N GLU A 70 0.54 -19.80 18.32
CA GLU A 70 -0.29 -19.38 17.20
C GLU A 70 -0.04 -20.26 15.97
N ASP A 71 -1.11 -20.61 15.26
CA ASP A 71 -1.02 -21.34 14.00
C ASP A 71 -0.86 -20.35 12.84
N ILE A 72 0.18 -20.53 12.03
CA ILE A 72 0.48 -19.66 10.89
C ILE A 72 -0.07 -20.29 9.62
N ASN A 73 -0.83 -19.52 8.83
CA ASN A 73 -1.38 -20.01 7.58
C ASN A 73 -0.22 -20.37 6.62
N PRO A 74 -0.17 -21.61 6.07
CA PRO A 74 0.83 -22.00 5.09
C PRO A 74 0.98 -21.03 3.89
N GLU A 75 -0.09 -20.34 3.50
CA GLU A 75 -0.05 -19.32 2.45
C GLU A 75 0.85 -18.12 2.81
N GLN A 76 1.01 -17.78 4.09
CA GLN A 76 1.92 -16.68 4.49
C GLN A 76 3.39 -17.10 4.37
N ILE A 77 3.72 -18.34 4.70
CA ILE A 77 5.07 -18.89 4.48
C ILE A 77 5.37 -18.94 2.99
N GLN A 78 4.40 -19.37 2.17
CA GLN A 78 4.53 -19.31 0.72
C GLN A 78 4.67 -17.89 0.19
N TYR A 79 3.93 -16.93 0.77
CA TYR A 79 4.01 -15.52 0.40
C TYR A 79 5.36 -14.90 0.76
N LEU A 80 5.97 -15.31 1.88
CA LEU A 80 7.34 -14.93 2.25
C LEU A 80 8.34 -15.47 1.22
N MET A 81 8.24 -16.73 0.81
CA MET A 81 9.11 -17.28 -0.24
C MET A 81 8.89 -16.60 -1.60
N ALA A 82 7.64 -16.33 -1.96
CA ALA A 82 7.28 -15.63 -3.20
C ALA A 82 7.69 -14.15 -3.20
N SER A 83 8.04 -13.60 -2.04
CA SER A 83 8.52 -12.22 -1.92
C SER A 83 9.96 -12.03 -2.42
N LEU A 84 10.72 -13.12 -2.58
CA LEU A 84 12.09 -13.12 -3.09
C LEU A 84 12.12 -12.87 -4.60
N THR A 85 11.93 -11.60 -4.99
CA THR A 85 11.95 -11.12 -6.38
C THR A 85 12.86 -9.90 -6.50
N ASP A 86 13.26 -9.54 -7.72
CA ASP A 86 13.97 -8.26 -8.00
C ASP A 86 15.24 -8.08 -7.14
N LEU A 87 15.98 -9.16 -6.97
CA LEU A 87 17.18 -9.22 -6.14
C LEU A 87 18.41 -8.87 -6.98
N TYR A 88 19.26 -8.01 -6.48
CA TYR A 88 20.57 -7.69 -7.03
C TYR A 88 21.63 -8.56 -6.35
N GLU A 89 22.58 -9.11 -7.09
CA GLU A 89 23.69 -9.88 -6.50
C GLU A 89 24.78 -8.92 -6.03
N VAL A 90 25.28 -9.11 -4.81
CA VAL A 90 26.24 -8.21 -4.16
C VAL A 90 27.39 -8.98 -3.52
N GLU A 91 28.55 -8.34 -3.37
CA GLU A 91 29.69 -8.94 -2.65
C GLU A 91 29.56 -8.76 -1.13
N GLU A 92 28.97 -7.64 -0.72
CA GLU A 92 28.75 -7.24 0.67
C GLU A 92 27.28 -6.82 0.88
N PHE A 93 26.79 -7.02 2.09
CA PHE A 93 25.41 -6.68 2.43
C PHE A 93 25.24 -5.19 2.67
N GLU A 94 24.05 -4.69 2.31
CA GLU A 94 23.69 -3.30 2.50
C GLU A 94 23.23 -3.04 3.93
N THR A 95 23.79 -2.00 4.56
CA THR A 95 23.45 -1.67 5.96
C THR A 95 22.44 -0.54 6.07
N SER A 96 22.21 0.21 4.98
CA SER A 96 21.27 1.32 4.91
C SER A 96 20.77 1.52 3.48
N TYR A 97 19.67 2.25 3.31
CA TYR A 97 19.22 2.69 1.99
C TYR A 97 19.92 4.02 1.65
N ASP A 98 20.79 4.05 0.65
CA ASP A 98 21.46 5.28 0.18
C ASP A 98 22.11 6.11 1.31
N GLY A 99 22.74 5.42 2.29
CA GLY A 99 23.36 6.06 3.45
C GLY A 99 22.39 6.62 4.50
N HIS A 100 21.08 6.39 4.36
CA HIS A 100 20.08 6.85 5.32
C HIS A 100 20.20 6.14 6.67
N ILE A 101 20.59 6.88 7.70
CA ILE A 101 20.71 6.40 9.09
C ILE A 101 19.97 7.37 10.02
N ILE A 102 19.13 6.82 10.90
CA ILE A 102 18.52 7.56 12.02
C ILE A 102 19.38 7.29 13.25
N PHE A 103 19.96 8.34 13.84
CA PHE A 103 20.99 8.25 14.89
C PHE A 103 20.50 7.74 16.26
N ASP A 104 19.21 7.45 16.43
CA ASP A 104 18.62 6.98 17.69
C ASP A 104 17.70 5.76 17.50
N PHE A 105 17.75 5.12 16.32
CA PHE A 105 16.89 3.98 16.01
C PHE A 105 17.65 2.98 15.12
N TYR A 106 18.02 1.84 15.70
CA TYR A 106 18.85 0.83 15.05
C TYR A 106 18.10 -0.51 15.04
N PRO A 107 17.32 -0.78 13.98
CA PRO A 107 16.68 -2.07 13.83
C PRO A 107 17.68 -3.09 13.29
N TYR A 108 17.62 -4.30 13.82
CA TYR A 108 18.30 -5.46 13.28
C TYR A 108 17.27 -6.56 13.12
N PHE A 109 17.07 -7.03 11.89
CA PHE A 109 16.21 -8.15 11.56
C PHE A 109 17.04 -9.28 10.99
N GLU A 110 16.77 -10.49 11.45
CA GLU A 110 17.26 -11.73 10.87
C GLU A 110 16.12 -12.76 10.81
N VAL A 111 15.92 -13.33 9.63
CA VAL A 111 14.94 -14.38 9.37
C VAL A 111 15.67 -15.55 8.74
N THR A 112 15.82 -16.64 9.49
CA THR A 112 16.43 -17.87 8.99
C THR A 112 15.34 -18.84 8.56
N ILE A 113 15.30 -19.14 7.27
CA ILE A 113 14.38 -20.11 6.66
C ILE A 113 15.16 -21.39 6.42
N THR A 114 14.81 -22.45 7.14
CA THR A 114 15.40 -23.78 6.97
C THR A 114 14.53 -24.61 6.04
N SER A 115 15.16 -25.15 5.01
CA SER A 115 14.56 -26.03 4.01
C SER A 115 15.55 -27.12 3.62
N THR A 116 15.08 -28.17 2.95
CA THR A 116 15.98 -29.04 2.18
C THR A 116 16.11 -28.43 0.78
N PRO A 117 17.32 -28.03 0.28
CA PRO A 117 18.65 -28.53 0.66
C PRO A 117 19.47 -27.69 1.67
N GLY A 118 18.98 -26.54 2.13
CA GLY A 118 19.75 -25.71 3.07
C GLY A 118 18.99 -24.52 3.66
N LYS A 119 19.74 -23.55 4.17
CA LYS A 119 19.19 -22.35 4.80
C LYS A 119 19.25 -21.13 3.89
N ILE A 120 18.22 -20.29 4.03
CA ILE A 120 18.14 -18.95 3.45
C ILE A 120 18.06 -17.99 4.62
N VAL A 121 18.87 -16.94 4.62
CA VAL A 121 18.85 -15.91 5.68
C VAL A 121 18.45 -14.59 5.07
N LEU A 122 17.37 -14.00 5.55
CA LEU A 122 16.92 -12.67 5.16
C LEU A 122 17.24 -11.72 6.31
N GLY A 123 17.64 -10.49 6.04
CA GLY A 123 17.88 -9.55 7.12
C GLY A 123 17.92 -8.10 6.69
N SER A 124 17.77 -7.21 7.66
CA SER A 124 17.91 -5.77 7.43
C SER A 124 18.42 -5.07 8.67
N HIS A 125 19.30 -4.10 8.44
CA HIS A 125 19.81 -3.17 9.45
C HIS A 125 19.30 -1.74 9.22
N SER A 126 18.46 -1.55 8.20
CA SER A 126 18.11 -0.24 7.71
C SER A 126 17.00 0.37 8.55
N SER A 127 17.15 1.64 8.93
CA SER A 127 16.09 2.43 9.57
C SER A 127 15.09 3.03 8.56
N PHE A 128 15.41 2.95 7.26
CA PHE A 128 14.59 3.47 6.17
C PHE A 128 13.32 2.65 5.99
N HIS A 129 12.25 3.29 5.50
CA HIS A 129 10.91 2.75 5.25
C HIS A 129 10.82 1.21 5.09
N CYS A 130 10.07 0.54 5.98
CA CYS A 130 9.96 -0.93 6.05
C CYS A 130 11.29 -1.70 6.23
N PHE A 131 12.28 -1.03 6.79
CA PHE A 131 13.63 -1.53 6.96
C PHE A 131 14.23 -1.97 5.62
N ILE A 132 14.04 -1.18 4.56
CA ILE A 132 14.62 -1.46 3.25
C ILE A 132 16.01 -0.83 3.20
N PRO A 133 17.05 -1.47 2.63
CA PRO A 133 17.01 -2.74 1.90
C PRO A 133 16.95 -3.99 2.78
N TRP A 134 16.53 -5.09 2.15
CA TRP A 134 16.61 -6.43 2.73
C TRP A 134 17.69 -7.24 2.03
N ASN A 135 18.66 -7.70 2.82
CA ASN A 135 19.72 -8.61 2.40
C ASN A 135 19.23 -10.05 2.43
N VAL A 136 19.73 -10.85 1.49
CA VAL A 136 19.39 -12.27 1.35
C VAL A 136 20.66 -13.07 1.14
N ASP A 137 21.00 -13.93 2.11
CA ASP A 137 21.91 -15.05 1.91
C ASP A 137 21.11 -16.23 1.38
N PHE A 138 21.32 -16.57 0.11
CA PHE A 138 20.70 -17.72 -0.53
C PHE A 138 21.77 -18.75 -0.85
N TYR A 139 21.93 -19.73 0.05
CA TYR A 139 22.92 -20.81 -0.03
C TYR A 139 24.37 -20.32 -0.22
N GLY A 140 24.76 -19.28 0.53
CA GLY A 140 26.10 -18.69 0.54
C GLY A 140 26.31 -17.59 -0.50
N ARG A 141 25.30 -17.26 -1.29
CA ARG A 141 25.33 -16.14 -2.25
C ARG A 141 24.52 -14.99 -1.70
N LYS A 142 25.07 -13.79 -1.84
CA LYS A 142 24.52 -12.58 -1.23
C LYS A 142 23.75 -11.77 -2.24
N PHE A 143 22.57 -11.35 -1.84
CA PHE A 143 21.69 -10.52 -2.64
C PHE A 143 21.09 -9.41 -1.80
N VAL A 144 20.56 -8.39 -2.47
CA VAL A 144 19.84 -7.29 -1.85
C VAL A 144 18.56 -6.98 -2.61
N GLN A 145 17.49 -6.65 -1.88
CA GLN A 145 16.19 -6.29 -2.40
C GLN A 145 15.74 -4.91 -1.89
N PHE A 146 15.22 -4.09 -2.80
CA PHE A 146 14.71 -2.74 -2.50
C PHE A 146 13.19 -2.61 -2.58
N ASN A 147 12.47 -3.57 -3.17
CA ASN A 147 11.06 -3.40 -3.56
C ASN A 147 10.03 -3.49 -2.41
N GLY A 148 10.47 -3.76 -1.18
CA GLY A 148 9.61 -3.86 0.00
C GLY A 148 8.77 -5.13 0.10
N LYS A 149 8.94 -6.12 -0.77
CA LYS A 149 8.13 -7.35 -0.73
C LYS A 149 8.46 -8.28 0.42
N ILE A 150 9.76 -8.48 0.73
CA ILE A 150 10.18 -9.25 1.91
C ILE A 150 9.53 -8.71 3.19
N PRO A 151 9.65 -7.41 3.53
CA PRO A 151 9.02 -6.91 4.74
C PRO A 151 7.50 -6.99 4.66
N SER A 152 6.88 -6.73 3.50
CA SER A 152 5.42 -6.88 3.33
C SER A 152 4.91 -8.28 3.68
N ALA A 153 5.68 -9.31 3.35
CA ALA A 153 5.34 -10.69 3.68
C ALA A 153 5.64 -11.02 5.14
N LEU A 154 6.82 -10.62 5.63
CA LEU A 154 7.23 -10.86 7.02
C LEU A 154 6.27 -10.22 8.03
N PHE A 155 5.86 -8.97 7.80
CA PHE A 155 4.97 -8.26 8.72
C PHE A 155 3.59 -8.91 8.86
N LYS A 156 3.11 -9.64 7.84
CA LYS A 156 1.88 -10.42 7.96
C LYS A 156 2.01 -11.58 8.94
N ILE A 157 3.19 -12.17 9.04
CA ILE A 157 3.48 -13.23 10.01
C ILE A 157 3.67 -12.60 11.40
N LEU A 158 4.45 -11.53 11.50
CA LEU A 158 4.76 -10.87 12.78
C LEU A 158 3.51 -10.38 13.53
N VAL A 159 2.51 -9.83 12.83
CA VAL A 159 1.27 -9.37 13.49
C VAL A 159 0.36 -10.52 13.94
N GLU A 160 0.60 -11.75 13.49
CA GLU A 160 -0.10 -12.93 14.00
C GLU A 160 0.61 -13.53 15.21
N LEU A 161 1.95 -13.48 15.23
CA LEU A 161 2.76 -14.03 16.33
C LEU A 161 2.56 -13.28 17.65
N ASP A 162 2.46 -11.95 17.61
CA ASP A 162 2.15 -11.13 18.78
C ASP A 162 1.56 -9.75 18.43
N ASP A 163 1.25 -8.96 19.47
CA ASP A 163 0.71 -7.60 19.32
C ASP A 163 1.78 -6.50 19.35
N TYR A 164 3.08 -6.83 19.40
CA TYR A 164 4.15 -5.84 19.51
C TYR A 164 4.06 -4.81 18.38
N TRP A 165 3.98 -5.29 17.14
CA TRP A 165 3.91 -4.45 15.94
C TRP A 165 2.53 -3.80 15.73
N LYS A 166 1.48 -4.27 16.40
CA LYS A 166 0.16 -3.61 16.40
C LYS A 166 0.14 -2.39 17.33
N ASN A 167 0.88 -2.46 18.44
CA ASN A 167 0.75 -1.51 19.56
C ASN A 167 1.88 -0.47 19.62
N HIS A 168 3.02 -0.67 18.94
CA HIS A 168 4.13 0.30 18.94
C HIS A 168 3.90 1.46 17.95
N GLY A 169 2.98 2.36 18.35
CA GLY A 169 2.33 3.43 17.59
C GLY A 169 3.20 4.57 17.01
N ILE A 170 4.46 4.34 16.65
CA ILE A 170 5.25 5.29 15.86
C ILE A 170 5.04 5.06 14.35
N ARG A 171 4.71 3.84 13.93
CA ARG A 171 4.35 3.51 12.54
C ARG A 171 3.21 2.50 12.56
N ASP A 172 2.22 2.69 11.71
CA ASP A 172 1.08 1.77 11.57
C ASP A 172 1.54 0.48 10.87
N TYR A 173 2.30 -0.38 11.55
CA TYR A 173 2.77 -1.65 10.97
C TYR A 173 1.61 -2.62 10.70
N ASP A 174 0.46 -2.46 11.36
CA ASP A 174 -0.81 -3.08 10.95
C ASP A 174 -1.21 -2.66 9.52
N LYS A 175 -1.01 -1.40 9.12
CA LYS A 175 -1.23 -0.98 7.72
C LYS A 175 -0.22 -1.63 6.78
N ILE A 176 1.04 -1.80 7.20
CA ILE A 176 2.05 -2.51 6.39
C ILE A 176 1.64 -3.98 6.20
N ALA A 177 1.22 -4.66 7.26
CA ALA A 177 0.73 -6.04 7.16
C ALA A 177 -0.49 -6.14 6.23
N ARG A 178 -1.41 -5.15 6.26
CA ARG A 178 -2.62 -5.15 5.43
C ARG A 178 -2.38 -4.72 3.98
N TRP A 179 -1.57 -3.70 3.75
CA TRP A 179 -1.46 -3.01 2.45
C TRP A 179 -0.10 -3.20 1.78
N GLY A 180 0.89 -3.71 2.50
CA GLY A 180 2.26 -3.87 2.04
C GLY A 180 3.08 -2.59 2.16
N CYS A 181 4.39 -2.76 2.00
CA CYS A 181 5.37 -1.70 1.91
C CYS A 181 5.37 -1.09 0.51
N TYR A 182 5.47 0.24 0.45
CA TYR A 182 5.86 0.94 -0.76
C TYR A 182 7.27 0.55 -1.23
N SER A 183 7.44 0.47 -2.55
CA SER A 183 8.73 0.24 -3.20
C SER A 183 9.45 1.57 -3.41
N PRO A 184 10.53 1.88 -2.67
CA PRO A 184 11.37 3.03 -2.98
C PRO A 184 12.00 2.93 -4.38
N ILE A 185 12.59 4.05 -4.82
CA ILE A 185 13.42 4.09 -6.01
C ILE A 185 14.65 3.20 -5.75
N VAL A 186 15.11 2.46 -6.74
CA VAL A 186 16.36 1.70 -6.60
C VAL A 186 17.53 2.69 -6.57
N PRO A 187 18.49 2.58 -5.63
CA PRO A 187 19.64 3.47 -5.58
C PRO A 187 20.41 3.52 -6.92
N GLU A 188 20.95 4.68 -7.28
CA GLU A 188 21.53 4.95 -8.62
C GLU A 188 22.59 3.92 -9.02
N TYR A 189 23.37 3.43 -8.07
CA TYR A 189 24.42 2.44 -8.28
C TYR A 189 23.90 1.03 -8.66
N HIS A 190 22.61 0.73 -8.44
CA HIS A 190 21.96 -0.51 -8.90
C HIS A 190 21.04 -0.30 -10.11
N VAL A 191 20.85 0.93 -10.61
CA VAL A 191 19.90 1.22 -11.71
C VAL A 191 20.36 0.62 -13.03
N GLU A 192 21.66 0.56 -13.27
CA GLU A 192 22.24 -0.02 -14.49
C GLU A 192 22.49 -1.53 -14.38
N GLU A 193 22.28 -2.12 -13.19
CA GLU A 193 22.46 -3.54 -12.96
C GLU A 193 21.20 -4.33 -13.34
N ASP A 194 21.40 -5.47 -13.99
CA ASP A 194 20.31 -6.42 -14.20
C ASP A 194 20.00 -7.16 -12.89
N PHE A 195 18.72 -7.41 -12.65
CA PHE A 195 18.31 -8.30 -11.57
C PHE A 195 18.93 -9.70 -11.75
N SER A 196 19.25 -10.31 -10.62
CA SER A 196 19.79 -11.65 -10.54
C SER A 196 18.91 -12.67 -11.30
N PRO A 197 19.51 -13.57 -12.10
CA PRO A 197 18.76 -14.61 -12.82
C PRO A 197 18.27 -15.75 -11.91
N TYR A 198 18.67 -15.75 -10.63
CA TYR A 198 18.32 -16.79 -9.65
C TYR A 198 16.93 -16.59 -9.05
N PHE A 199 16.36 -15.39 -9.21
CA PHE A 199 15.06 -15.04 -8.65
C PHE A 199 14.12 -14.51 -9.73
N PRO A 200 12.80 -14.72 -9.58
CA PRO A 200 11.82 -14.13 -10.47
C PRO A 200 11.88 -12.60 -10.41
N HIS A 201 11.57 -11.96 -11.53
CA HIS A 201 11.40 -10.51 -11.58
C HIS A 201 9.92 -10.20 -11.49
N SER A 202 9.58 -9.19 -10.71
CA SER A 202 8.25 -8.63 -10.68
C SER A 202 7.91 -8.09 -12.06
N GLY A 203 6.72 -8.44 -12.56
CA GLY A 203 6.11 -7.62 -13.59
C GLY A 203 6.00 -6.17 -13.08
N SER A 204 5.99 -5.20 -13.99
CA SER A 204 5.79 -3.79 -13.64
C SER A 204 4.62 -3.65 -12.67
N ALA A 205 4.78 -2.88 -11.59
CA ALA A 205 3.73 -2.65 -10.63
C ALA A 205 2.49 -2.10 -11.35
N ILE A 206 1.43 -2.91 -11.43
CA ILE A 206 0.14 -2.50 -11.97
C ILE A 206 -0.67 -1.98 -10.78
N SER A 207 -1.05 -0.70 -10.78
CA SER A 207 -1.91 -0.15 -9.73
C SER A 207 -3.22 -0.95 -9.63
N PRO A 208 -3.89 -1.01 -8.46
CA PRO A 208 -5.21 -1.66 -8.36
C PRO A 208 -6.20 -1.16 -9.42
N GLU A 209 -6.12 0.12 -9.78
CA GLU A 209 -6.91 0.78 -10.82
C GLU A 209 -6.58 0.22 -12.21
N ALA A 210 -5.30 0.05 -12.53
CA ALA A 210 -4.84 -0.54 -13.79
C ALA A 210 -5.13 -2.05 -13.86
N ARG A 211 -5.15 -2.76 -12.72
CA ARG A 211 -5.44 -4.20 -12.63
C ARG A 211 -6.90 -4.52 -12.92
N VAL A 212 -7.83 -3.67 -12.48
CA VAL A 212 -9.28 -3.86 -12.62
C VAL A 212 -9.82 -3.06 -13.82
N GLY A 213 -9.13 -2.01 -14.24
CA GLY A 213 -9.44 -1.19 -15.40
C GLY A 213 -10.85 -0.60 -15.34
N ALA A 214 -11.55 -0.64 -16.48
CA ALA A 214 -12.91 -0.12 -16.61
C ALA A 214 -13.95 -0.79 -15.67
N ARG A 215 -13.63 -1.94 -15.06
CA ARG A 215 -14.53 -2.62 -14.11
C ARG A 215 -14.67 -1.87 -12.77
N HIS A 216 -13.82 -0.88 -12.48
CA HIS A 216 -14.02 0.03 -11.34
C HIS A 216 -15.18 1.02 -11.53
N VAL A 217 -15.62 1.24 -12.78
CA VAL A 217 -16.70 2.20 -13.06
C VAL A 217 -18.03 1.59 -12.62
N LYS A 218 -18.50 1.96 -11.43
CA LYS A 218 -19.80 1.52 -10.88
C LYS A 218 -20.98 2.01 -11.73
N TRP A 219 -20.90 3.26 -12.19
CA TRP A 219 -21.85 3.86 -13.12
C TRP A 219 -21.17 5.02 -13.84
N LYS A 220 -21.68 5.35 -15.04
CA LYS A 220 -21.29 6.52 -15.81
C LYS A 220 -22.55 7.26 -16.21
N ARG A 221 -22.52 8.58 -16.08
CA ARG A 221 -23.61 9.45 -16.49
C ARG A 221 -23.06 10.69 -17.18
N ASP A 222 -23.74 11.08 -18.26
CA ASP A 222 -23.56 12.41 -18.82
C ASP A 222 -24.39 13.41 -18.01
N VAL A 223 -23.69 14.33 -17.35
CA VAL A 223 -24.27 15.40 -16.53
C VAL A 223 -24.12 16.77 -17.21
N GLY A 224 -23.61 16.80 -18.44
CA GLY A 224 -23.25 18.02 -19.14
C GLY A 224 -22.12 18.79 -18.45
N PHE A 225 -22.13 20.11 -18.63
CA PHE A 225 -21.17 21.01 -18.00
C PHE A 225 -21.43 21.12 -16.50
N TYR A 226 -20.44 20.76 -15.68
CA TYR A 226 -20.46 20.91 -14.22
C TYR A 226 -19.30 21.80 -13.76
N LEU A 227 -19.40 22.31 -12.54
CA LEU A 227 -18.46 23.22 -11.89
C LEU A 227 -17.91 22.57 -10.62
N GLY A 228 -16.59 22.66 -10.44
CA GLY A 228 -15.89 22.17 -9.26
C GLY A 228 -15.87 20.65 -9.13
N ASP A 229 -15.39 20.18 -7.98
CA ASP A 229 -15.37 18.76 -7.64
C ASP A 229 -16.72 18.32 -7.06
N PRO A 230 -17.23 17.12 -7.39
CA PRO A 230 -18.43 16.57 -6.78
C PRO A 230 -18.19 16.23 -5.30
N ILE A 231 -19.19 16.50 -4.46
CA ILE A 231 -19.17 16.24 -3.01
C ILE A 231 -19.88 14.91 -2.75
N LEU A 232 -19.19 13.95 -2.14
CA LEU A 232 -19.79 12.70 -1.66
C LEU A 232 -20.07 12.81 -0.17
N ALA A 233 -21.34 12.77 0.23
CA ALA A 233 -21.75 12.75 1.62
C ALA A 233 -23.05 11.97 1.81
N ASP A 234 -23.14 11.21 2.89
CA ASP A 234 -24.35 10.49 3.34
C ASP A 234 -25.06 9.68 2.24
N GLY A 235 -24.26 9.05 1.38
CA GLY A 235 -24.78 8.21 0.29
C GLY A 235 -25.27 9.00 -0.94
N SER A 236 -25.13 10.31 -0.93
CA SER A 236 -25.47 11.23 -2.02
C SER A 236 -24.21 11.85 -2.63
N VAL A 237 -24.28 12.17 -3.92
CA VAL A 237 -23.27 12.95 -4.63
C VAL A 237 -23.89 14.24 -5.09
N PHE A 238 -23.30 15.36 -4.68
CA PHE A 238 -23.73 16.70 -5.03
C PHE A 238 -22.74 17.32 -6.00
N PHE A 239 -23.24 17.95 -7.05
CA PHE A 239 -22.42 18.71 -7.98
C PHE A 239 -23.24 19.85 -8.55
N THR A 240 -22.57 20.84 -9.11
CA THR A 240 -23.23 22.03 -9.62
C THR A 240 -22.90 22.29 -11.07
N ASN A 241 -23.75 23.07 -11.72
CA ASN A 241 -23.38 23.84 -12.88
C ASN A 241 -23.58 25.34 -12.56
N SER A 242 -23.57 26.22 -13.56
CA SER A 242 -23.68 27.67 -13.34
C SER A 242 -25.00 28.13 -12.70
N ARG A 243 -26.06 27.30 -12.64
CA ARG A 243 -27.35 27.67 -12.03
C ARG A 243 -28.04 26.55 -11.23
N THR A 244 -27.52 25.33 -11.26
CA THR A 244 -28.23 24.17 -10.71
C THR A 244 -27.33 23.42 -9.75
N VAL A 245 -27.86 23.06 -8.60
CA VAL A 245 -27.30 22.05 -7.70
C VAL A 245 -28.03 20.75 -7.94
N THR A 246 -27.29 19.69 -8.23
CA THR A 246 -27.84 18.37 -8.53
C THR A 246 -27.42 17.39 -7.45
N CYS A 247 -28.36 16.62 -6.94
CA CYS A 247 -28.08 15.48 -6.07
C CYS A 247 -28.37 14.17 -6.80
N ILE A 248 -27.43 13.24 -6.73
CA ILE A 248 -27.57 11.87 -7.25
C ILE A 248 -27.25 10.84 -6.18
N HIS A 249 -27.81 9.65 -6.29
CA HIS A 249 -27.51 8.54 -5.40
C HIS A 249 -26.12 7.95 -5.72
N SER A 250 -25.21 7.96 -4.73
CA SER A 250 -23.79 7.59 -4.90
C SER A 250 -23.54 6.21 -5.51
N LYS A 251 -24.41 5.23 -5.23
CA LYS A 251 -24.24 3.86 -5.77
C LYS A 251 -24.80 3.66 -7.17
N THR A 252 -25.74 4.50 -7.61
CA THR A 252 -26.51 4.24 -8.85
C THR A 252 -26.42 5.35 -9.87
N GLY A 253 -25.97 6.55 -9.48
CA GLY A 253 -25.91 7.72 -10.35
C GLY A 253 -27.26 8.36 -10.70
N LYS A 254 -28.36 7.85 -10.13
CA LYS A 254 -29.72 8.35 -10.36
C LYS A 254 -29.94 9.69 -9.67
N THR A 255 -30.56 10.65 -10.35
CA THR A 255 -30.95 11.93 -9.72
C THR A 255 -31.97 11.68 -8.63
N LEU A 256 -31.70 12.27 -7.46
CA LEU A 256 -32.62 12.37 -6.34
C LEU A 256 -33.40 13.68 -6.43
N TRP A 257 -32.71 14.81 -6.63
CA TRP A 257 -33.32 16.12 -6.81
C TRP A 257 -32.40 17.08 -7.59
N ASN A 258 -32.99 18.18 -8.08
CA ASN A 258 -32.29 19.34 -8.64
C ASN A 258 -32.83 20.61 -7.99
N HIS A 259 -31.95 21.54 -7.68
CA HIS A 259 -32.29 22.87 -7.15
C HIS A 259 -31.76 23.95 -8.09
N THR A 260 -32.62 24.87 -8.53
CA THR A 260 -32.20 26.04 -9.30
C THR A 260 -31.81 27.17 -8.36
N ALA A 261 -30.52 27.51 -8.36
CA ALA A 261 -29.97 28.56 -7.52
C ALA A 261 -30.53 29.95 -7.87
N LYS A 262 -30.68 30.82 -6.86
CA LYS A 262 -31.17 32.21 -7.02
C LYS A 262 -30.23 33.13 -7.79
N GLY A 263 -28.97 32.71 -7.99
CA GLY A 263 -27.95 33.44 -8.71
C GLY A 263 -27.03 32.50 -9.47
N ARG A 264 -26.13 33.09 -10.27
CA ARG A 264 -25.10 32.29 -10.92
C ARG A 264 -24.12 31.77 -9.87
N ILE A 265 -23.82 30.48 -9.93
CA ILE A 265 -22.73 29.88 -9.16
C ILE A 265 -21.43 30.23 -9.90
N PRO A 266 -20.48 30.95 -9.26
CA PRO A 266 -19.27 31.40 -9.93
C PRO A 266 -18.42 30.23 -10.43
N LEU A 267 -17.64 30.47 -11.48
CA LEU A 267 -16.62 29.52 -11.92
C LEU A 267 -15.51 29.50 -10.85
N SER A 268 -15.15 28.31 -10.37
CA SER A 268 -13.99 28.19 -9.50
C SER A 268 -12.71 28.28 -10.33
N HIS A 269 -11.80 29.17 -9.94
CA HIS A 269 -10.43 29.26 -10.45
C HIS A 269 -9.43 28.64 -9.46
N GLY A 270 -9.83 27.63 -8.67
CA GLY A 270 -8.99 26.98 -7.66
C GLY A 270 -9.73 25.92 -6.83
N SER A 271 -9.22 25.63 -5.63
CA SER A 271 -9.76 24.66 -4.66
C SER A 271 -11.01 25.14 -3.91
N HIS A 272 -11.61 26.27 -4.30
CA HIS A 272 -12.70 26.89 -3.55
C HIS A 272 -14.05 26.35 -4.06
N GLN A 273 -14.77 25.66 -3.18
CA GLN A 273 -16.06 25.07 -3.47
C GLN A 273 -17.18 26.04 -3.04
N TYR A 274 -17.87 26.63 -4.01
CA TYR A 274 -19.07 27.46 -3.79
C TYR A 274 -20.29 26.63 -3.36
N VAL A 275 -20.13 25.31 -3.24
CA VAL A 275 -21.08 24.45 -2.55
C VAL A 275 -20.35 23.67 -1.49
N GLN A 276 -20.92 23.60 -0.29
CA GLN A 276 -20.34 22.89 0.84
C GLN A 276 -21.40 22.03 1.51
N TYR A 277 -21.01 20.82 1.93
CA TYR A 277 -21.86 19.92 2.69
C TYR A 277 -21.48 19.93 4.16
N ARG A 278 -22.47 19.98 5.05
CA ARG A 278 -22.28 19.81 6.49
C ARG A 278 -23.56 19.33 7.18
N ASP A 279 -23.49 18.23 7.91
CA ASP A 279 -24.53 17.78 8.85
C ASP A 279 -25.96 17.77 8.26
N GLY A 280 -26.11 17.36 6.99
CA GLY A 280 -27.41 17.36 6.28
C GLY A 280 -27.76 18.65 5.54
N TYR A 281 -26.88 19.65 5.56
CA TYR A 281 -27.07 20.94 4.92
C TYR A 281 -26.12 21.15 3.74
N LEU A 282 -26.63 21.78 2.68
CA LEU A 282 -25.83 22.27 1.56
C LEU A 282 -25.85 23.79 1.53
N ILE A 283 -24.69 24.40 1.72
CA ILE A 283 -24.50 25.84 1.60
C ILE A 283 -24.07 26.14 0.17
N VAL A 284 -24.86 26.95 -0.53
CA VAL A 284 -24.67 27.29 -1.94
C VAL A 284 -24.42 28.79 -2.06
N SER A 285 -23.22 29.15 -2.45
CA SER A 285 -22.80 30.53 -2.68
C SER A 285 -22.95 30.91 -4.14
N THR A 286 -23.57 32.07 -4.38
CA THR A 286 -23.88 32.59 -5.70
C THR A 286 -23.49 34.06 -5.80
N GLU A 287 -23.53 34.61 -7.01
CA GLU A 287 -23.39 36.06 -7.25
C GLU A 287 -24.48 36.89 -6.55
N ASN A 288 -25.58 36.29 -6.13
CA ASN A 288 -26.73 36.97 -5.50
C ASN A 288 -26.84 36.67 -3.99
N GLY A 289 -25.83 36.04 -3.38
CA GLY A 289 -25.81 35.69 -1.97
C GLY A 289 -25.74 34.19 -1.72
N VAL A 290 -26.17 33.77 -0.53
CA VAL A 290 -26.00 32.39 -0.02
C VAL A 290 -27.34 31.74 0.28
N THR A 291 -27.50 30.50 -0.14
CA THR A 291 -28.68 29.67 0.10
C THR A 291 -28.28 28.41 0.85
N CYS A 292 -29.02 28.06 1.91
CA CYS A 292 -28.91 26.77 2.55
C CYS A 292 -30.04 25.85 2.09
N LEU A 293 -29.67 24.67 1.63
CA LEU A 293 -30.59 23.61 1.23
C LEU A 293 -30.53 22.47 2.24
N ASP A 294 -31.68 21.86 2.47
CA ASP A 294 -31.76 20.51 3.01
C ASP A 294 -31.14 19.54 2.00
N ALA A 295 -30.13 18.76 2.41
CA ALA A 295 -29.36 17.94 1.49
C ALA A 295 -30.14 16.73 0.95
N ASP A 296 -31.14 16.25 1.70
CA ASP A 296 -31.93 15.09 1.30
C ASP A 296 -32.99 15.45 0.25
N SER A 297 -33.56 16.65 0.33
CA SER A 297 -34.69 17.08 -0.50
C SER A 297 -34.38 18.21 -1.48
N GLY A 298 -33.31 18.97 -1.26
CA GLY A 298 -32.98 20.17 -2.03
C GLY A 298 -33.89 21.37 -1.75
N THR A 299 -34.71 21.32 -0.69
CA THR A 299 -35.56 22.44 -0.29
C THR A 299 -34.74 23.54 0.38
N VAL A 300 -35.08 24.80 0.10
CA VAL A 300 -34.45 25.94 0.77
C VAL A 300 -34.88 25.97 2.24
N LEU A 301 -33.90 25.96 3.15
CA LEU A 301 -34.12 26.13 4.58
C LEU A 301 -34.05 27.61 4.97
N TRP A 302 -33.06 28.30 4.41
CA TRP A 302 -32.90 29.75 4.54
C TRP A 302 -32.06 30.28 3.37
N ASP A 303 -32.17 31.58 3.14
CA ASP A 303 -31.37 32.28 2.16
C ASP A 303 -31.09 33.71 2.60
N ILE A 304 -29.99 34.26 2.10
CA ILE A 304 -29.54 35.59 2.40
C ILE A 304 -29.16 36.25 1.10
N ASP A 305 -29.92 37.29 0.76
CA ASP A 305 -29.62 38.17 -0.37
C ASP A 305 -28.47 39.11 0.03
N THR A 306 -27.29 38.93 -0.58
CA THR A 306 -26.14 39.82 -0.39
C THR A 306 -25.54 40.23 -1.74
N LEU A 307 -24.70 41.28 -1.73
CA LEU A 307 -23.76 41.56 -2.83
C LEU A 307 -22.81 40.33 -3.04
N PRO A 308 -22.19 40.17 -4.23
CA PRO A 308 -21.59 38.91 -4.65
C PRO A 308 -20.54 38.37 -3.69
N VAL A 309 -20.74 37.13 -3.23
CA VAL A 309 -19.79 36.40 -2.39
C VAL A 309 -18.48 36.25 -3.16
N ALA A 310 -17.40 36.84 -2.62
CA ALA A 310 -16.10 36.89 -3.28
C ALA A 310 -15.31 35.58 -3.12
N ASP A 311 -15.61 34.82 -2.06
CA ASP A 311 -14.90 33.58 -1.72
C ASP A 311 -15.81 32.56 -1.03
N ALA A 312 -15.45 31.28 -1.09
CA ALA A 312 -16.20 30.21 -0.44
C ALA A 312 -16.36 30.49 1.07
N PRO A 313 -17.57 30.34 1.64
CA PRO A 313 -17.78 30.52 3.08
C PRO A 313 -16.93 29.57 3.91
N VAL A 314 -16.65 29.91 5.17
CA VAL A 314 -16.05 28.98 6.14
C VAL A 314 -17.02 28.76 7.27
N TYR A 315 -17.37 27.50 7.53
CA TYR A 315 -18.15 27.15 8.71
C TYR A 315 -17.25 26.72 9.86
N HIS A 316 -17.40 27.34 11.03
CA HIS A 316 -16.73 26.93 12.26
C HIS A 316 -17.63 27.15 13.49
N ALA A 317 -17.83 26.12 14.32
CA ALA A 317 -18.47 26.23 15.63
C ALA A 317 -19.83 26.98 15.68
N GLY A 318 -20.71 26.78 14.69
CA GLY A 318 -22.02 27.47 14.62
C GLY A 318 -21.98 28.80 13.89
N SER A 319 -20.81 29.22 13.38
CA SER A 319 -20.63 30.42 12.59
C SER A 319 -20.39 30.08 11.12
N LEU A 320 -21.03 30.81 10.22
CA LEU A 320 -20.74 30.84 8.79
C LEU A 320 -20.09 32.19 8.43
N LEU A 321 -18.77 32.15 8.20
CA LEU A 321 -17.96 33.31 7.85
C LEU A 321 -17.91 33.49 6.34
N MET A 322 -18.24 34.69 5.86
CA MET A 322 -18.34 35.01 4.43
C MET A 322 -17.63 36.30 4.07
N GLY A 323 -16.85 36.28 2.99
CA GLY A 323 -16.36 37.48 2.32
C GLY A 323 -17.41 38.00 1.34
N VAL A 324 -18.01 39.16 1.61
CA VAL A 324 -19.15 39.71 0.84
C VAL A 324 -18.72 40.89 -0.04
N GLU A 325 -17.59 41.53 0.28
CA GLU A 325 -16.93 42.59 -0.51
C GLU A 325 -15.41 42.51 -0.34
N ARG A 326 -14.62 43.25 -1.15
CA ARG A 326 -13.14 43.25 -1.10
C ARG A 326 -12.54 43.50 0.30
N ASN A 327 -13.30 44.05 1.25
CA ASN A 327 -12.87 44.35 2.62
C ASN A 327 -13.88 43.95 3.72
N THR A 328 -14.92 43.16 3.43
CA THR A 328 -16.01 42.90 4.40
C THR A 328 -16.15 41.41 4.67
N VAL A 329 -16.03 41.02 5.95
CA VAL A 329 -16.33 39.68 6.47
C VAL A 329 -17.61 39.75 7.30
N VAL A 330 -18.55 38.84 7.03
CA VAL A 330 -19.79 38.68 7.79
C VAL A 330 -19.74 37.34 8.52
N ASP A 331 -20.12 37.35 9.80
CA ASP A 331 -20.36 36.15 10.60
C ASP A 331 -21.87 35.96 10.75
N LEU A 332 -22.37 34.78 10.41
CA LEU A 332 -23.75 34.38 10.60
C LEU A 332 -23.83 33.26 11.61
N LEU A 333 -24.68 33.44 12.61
CA LEU A 333 -25.06 32.35 13.50
C LEU A 333 -25.95 31.37 12.73
N CYS A 334 -25.54 30.11 12.67
CA CYS A 334 -26.22 29.01 11.97
C CYS A 334 -26.61 27.89 12.92
#